data_AF-A0A945SBJ6-F1
#
_entry.id   AF-A0A945SBJ6-F1
#
_cell.length_a   1.000
_cell.length_b   1.000
_cell.length_c   1.000
_cell.angle_alpha   90.00
_cell.angle_beta   90.00
_cell.angle_gamma   90.00
#
_symmetry.space_group_name_H-M   'P 1'
#
loop_
_entity.id
_entity.type
_entity.pdbx_description
1 polymer ?
#
loop_
_entity_poly.entity_id
_entity_poly.type
_entity_poly.pdbx_seq_one_letter_code
_entity_poly.pdbx_strand_id
1 'polypeptide(L)' 'MLPYDTWEYFCLDKVLYHGRMLTIIWDKTGKRYGQGKGLTVLADGKPVAHADALTRVTGDLKLTSPQ' A
#
# COMPACT_ATOMS: atom_id res chain seq x y z
N MET A 1 22.61 3.13 5.91
CA MET A 1 21.25 3.29 6.47
C MET A 1 20.71 4.60 5.94
N LEU A 2 19.54 4.61 5.28
CA LEU A 2 18.96 5.86 4.78
C LEU A 2 18.30 6.60 5.97
N PRO A 3 18.46 7.94 6.09
CA PRO A 3 17.85 8.71 7.16
C PRO A 3 16.34 8.52 7.24
N TYR A 4 15.79 8.49 8.46
CA TYR A 4 14.35 8.65 8.68
C TYR A 4 13.89 9.92 7.94
N ASP A 5 12.83 9.81 7.13
CA ASP A 5 12.25 10.88 6.27
C ASP A 5 12.94 11.16 4.92
N THR A 6 13.79 10.25 4.41
CA THR A 6 14.40 10.44 3.06
C THR A 6 13.49 9.99 1.91
N TRP A 7 12.59 9.05 2.16
CA TRP A 7 11.77 8.45 1.10
C TRP A 7 10.50 9.27 0.87
N GLU A 8 10.52 10.07 -0.18
CA GLU A 8 9.34 10.82 -0.63
C GLU A 8 8.26 9.91 -1.21
N TYR A 9 8.64 8.76 -1.77
CA TYR A 9 7.71 7.77 -2.30
C TYR A 9 8.35 6.37 -2.42
N PHE A 10 7.53 5.32 -2.37
CA PHE A 10 7.87 3.97 -2.84
C PHE A 10 6.61 3.25 -3.30
N CYS A 11 6.78 2.24 -4.15
CA CYS A 11 5.70 1.35 -4.53
C CYS A 11 6.25 -0.07 -4.58
N LEU A 12 5.58 -0.96 -3.86
CA LEU A 12 5.80 -2.40 -3.92
C LEU A 12 4.54 -3.01 -4.54
N ASP A 13 4.65 -3.43 -5.78
CA ASP A 13 3.54 -3.97 -6.55
C ASP A 13 3.72 -5.48 -6.82
N LYS A 14 2.61 -6.18 -7.04
CA LYS A 14 2.57 -7.62 -7.35
C LYS A 14 3.20 -8.52 -6.28
N VAL A 15 2.96 -8.20 -5.01
CA VAL A 15 3.37 -9.06 -3.90
C VAL A 15 2.31 -10.13 -3.66
N LEU A 16 2.65 -11.38 -3.95
CA LEU A 16 1.78 -12.51 -3.63
C LEU A 16 1.81 -12.77 -2.11
N TYR A 17 0.70 -12.52 -1.43
CA TYR A 17 0.52 -12.73 0.01
C TYR A 17 -0.79 -13.46 0.28
N HIS A 18 -0.74 -14.64 0.90
CA HIS A 18 -1.90 -15.51 1.16
C HIS A 18 -2.86 -15.65 -0.04
N GLY A 19 -2.31 -15.88 -1.24
CA GLY A 19 -3.11 -16.08 -2.46
C GLY A 19 -3.64 -14.80 -3.10
N ARG A 20 -3.21 -13.63 -2.62
CA ARG A 20 -3.64 -12.32 -3.13
C ARG A 20 -2.51 -11.47 -3.59
N MET A 21 -2.84 -10.57 -4.50
CA MET A 21 -1.88 -9.65 -5.07
C MET A 21 -1.95 -8.32 -4.34
N LEU A 22 -0.93 -8.04 -3.53
CA LEU A 22 -0.84 -6.80 -2.78
C LEU A 22 -0.04 -5.75 -3.55
N THR A 23 -0.50 -4.52 -3.40
CA THR A 23 0.23 -3.32 -3.82
C THR A 23 0.32 -2.38 -2.61
N ILE A 24 1.53 -2.03 -2.19
CA ILE A 24 1.79 -1.09 -1.09
C ILE A 24 2.43 0.16 -1.68
N ILE A 25 1.77 1.29 -1.52
CA ILE A 25 2.18 2.56 -2.09
C ILE A 25 2.39 3.54 -0.96
N TRP A 26 3.56 4.16 -0.91
CA TRP A 26 3.80 5.36 -0.14
C TRP A 26 4.05 6.50 -1.10
N ASP A 27 3.29 7.58 -0.97
CA ASP A 27 3.50 8.82 -1.72
C ASP A 27 3.26 10.02 -0.81
N LYS A 28 4.35 10.65 -0.34
CA LYS A 28 4.26 11.78 0.58
C LYS A 28 3.49 12.98 0.02
N THR A 29 3.43 13.11 -1.31
CA THR A 29 2.78 14.26 -1.99
C THR A 29 1.47 13.88 -2.69
N GLY A 30 1.27 12.59 -2.97
CA GLY A 30 0.17 12.05 -3.79
C GLY A 30 0.32 12.27 -5.30
N LYS A 31 1.45 12.82 -5.77
CA LYS A 31 1.64 13.23 -7.17
C LYS A 31 2.28 12.15 -8.05
N ARG A 32 2.84 11.09 -7.47
CA ARG A 32 3.65 10.10 -8.20
C ARG A 32 2.81 8.94 -8.74
N TYR A 33 1.93 8.39 -7.91
CA TYR A 33 1.19 7.16 -8.22
C TYR A 33 -0.32 7.34 -8.42
N GLY A 34 -0.85 8.54 -8.17
CA GLY A 34 -2.27 8.85 -8.40
C GLY A 34 -3.23 8.12 -7.43
N GLN A 35 -2.73 7.60 -6.31
CA GLN A 35 -3.51 6.93 -5.26
C GLN A 35 -3.78 7.85 -4.05
N GLY A 36 -3.64 9.16 -4.24
CA GLY A 36 -3.67 10.14 -3.17
C GLY A 36 -2.35 10.20 -2.38
N LYS A 37 -2.27 11.19 -1.50
CA LYS A 37 -1.16 11.32 -0.55
C LYS A 37 -1.24 10.21 0.49
N GLY A 38 -0.10 9.66 0.88
CA GLY A 38 0.02 8.80 2.05
C GLY A 38 0.42 7.36 1.72
N LEU A 39 0.23 6.49 2.70
CA LEU A 39 0.40 5.05 2.61
C LEU A 39 -0.94 4.42 2.20
N THR A 40 -0.99 3.75 1.06
CA THR A 40 -2.14 3.01 0.56
C THR A 40 -1.76 1.55 0.37
N VAL A 41 -2.58 0.63 0.89
CA VAL A 41 -2.45 -0.80 0.68
C VAL A 41 -3.65 -1.28 -0.13
N LEU A 42 -3.39 -1.93 -1.26
CA LEU A 42 -4.37 -2.56 -2.12
C LEU A 42 -4.24 -4.08 -2.00
N ALA A 43 -5.37 -4.78 -2.03
CA ALA A 43 -5.43 -6.22 -2.28
C ALA A 43 -6.28 -6.46 -3.54
N ASP A 44 -5.71 -7.16 -4.51
CA ASP A 44 -6.32 -7.43 -5.82
C ASP A 44 -6.81 -6.14 -6.49
N GLY A 45 -6.00 -5.07 -6.39
CA GLY A 45 -6.29 -3.74 -6.92
C GLY A 45 -7.31 -2.91 -6.12
N LYS A 46 -7.85 -3.42 -5.01
CA LYS A 46 -8.83 -2.71 -4.17
C LYS A 46 -8.20 -2.18 -2.88
N PRO A 47 -8.43 -0.92 -2.47
CA PRO A 47 -7.91 -0.41 -1.20
C PRO A 47 -8.42 -1.18 0.00
N VAL A 48 -7.51 -1.64 0.85
CA VAL A 48 -7.81 -2.34 2.11
C VAL A 48 -7.32 -1.58 3.34
N ALA A 49 -6.38 -0.64 3.18
CA ALA A 49 -5.93 0.25 4.24
C ALA A 49 -5.35 1.54 3.67
N HIS A 50 -5.43 2.63 4.44
CA HIS A 50 -4.87 3.93 4.08
C HIS A 50 -4.46 4.75 5.30
N ALA A 51 -3.41 5.56 5.18
CA ALA A 51 -3.03 6.58 6.15
C ALA A 51 -2.30 7.76 5.47
N ASP A 52 -2.55 8.99 5.90
CA ASP A 52 -1.90 10.19 5.36
C ASP A 52 -0.39 10.27 5.64
N ALA A 53 0.10 9.49 6.61
CA ALA A 53 1.49 9.45 7.06
C ALA A 53 2.02 8.01 7.01
N LEU A 54 3.35 7.87 6.95
CA LEU A 54 4.02 6.57 6.95
C LEU A 54 3.97 5.99 8.37
N THR A 55 2.86 5.34 8.69
CA THR A 55 2.57 4.73 9.98
C THR A 55 2.09 3.30 9.79
N ARG A 56 1.95 2.56 10.89
CA ARG A 56 1.38 1.22 10.86
C ARG A 56 -0.09 1.30 10.47
N VAL A 57 -0.49 0.52 9.46
CA VAL A 57 -1.87 0.31 9.06
C VAL A 57 -2.26 -1.16 9.17
N THR A 58 -3.54 -1.42 9.31
CA THR A 58 -4.14 -2.76 9.31
C THR A 58 -5.32 -2.76 8.35
N GLY A 59 -5.47 -3.83 7.57
CA GLY A 59 -6.58 -4.02 6.65
C GLY A 59 -7.00 -5.48 6.61
N ASP A 60 -8.28 -5.71 6.34
CA ASP A 60 -8.86 -7.05 6.32
C ASP A 60 -8.66 -7.72 4.96
N LEU A 61 -7.97 -8.86 4.98
CA LEU A 61 -7.80 -9.71 3.81
C LEU A 61 -8.95 -10.74 3.77
N LYS A 62 -10.15 -10.29 3.38
CA LYS A 62 -11.33 -11.19 3.31
C LYS A 62 -11.10 -12.35 2.35
N LEU A 63 -10.82 -13.58 2.76
CA LEU A 63 -10.64 -14.70 1.82
C LEU A 63 -11.79 -14.74 0.79
N THR A 64 -11.45 -14.57 -0.49
CA THR A 64 -12.40 -14.86 -1.57
C THR A 64 -12.42 -16.36 -1.70
N SER A 65 -13.58 -16.98 -1.45
CA SER A 65 -13.78 -18.40 -1.67
C SER A 65 -13.33 -18.74 -3.09
N PRO A 66 -12.52 -19.80 -3.29
CA PRO A 66 -12.30 -20.30 -4.64
C PRO A 66 -13.66 -20.71 -5.21
N GLN A 67 -13.99 -20.13 -6.37
CA GLN A 67 -15.14 -20.56 -7.16
C GLN A 67 -14.84 -21.90 -7.82
#